data_AF-A0A4R7K528-F1
#
_entry.id   AF-A0A4R7K528-F1
#
_cell.length_a   1.000
_cell.length_b   1.000
_cell.length_c   1.000
_cell.angle_alpha   90.00
_cell.angle_beta   90.00
_cell.angle_gamma   90.00
#
_symmetry.space_group_name_H-M   'P 1'
#
loop_
_entity.id
_entity.type
_entity.pdbx_description
1 polymer ?
#
loop_
_entity_poly.entity_id
_entity_poly.type
_entity_poly.pdbx_seq_one_letter_code
_entity_poly.pdbx_strand_id
1 'polypeptide(L)'
;MAKHNLQWDENKLKRFLREGRGQGEGQNYKPWVTVQDFPSKGRCSRVLGWKTNRIHHLFTDSGTRYFYLLEWEDAVVDIREHFPLLDLEKVIKEKDDLNFNLFKDKNSGLPYIIYTSFLITLKGVDGQKRYIARSLKADYELQRKRSIERLEIERRYWLNKHIDWGIVTQKDIPTVKAKNIEWVHSSLHFTDERGLDKEEMIYLCDVLLEKMTESHQAIRKIVADFDKEYKLQTETGLFIFKHLIATKRIKLDMNKEIKLNERLENLVIDIKKERMGEDSIVNY
;
A
#
# COMPACT_ATOMS: atom_id res chain seq x y z
N MET A 1 26.70 -3.73 -20.54
CA MET A 1 27.04 -3.01 -19.29
C MET A 1 26.17 -3.56 -18.17
N ALA A 2 26.76 -4.04 -17.06
CA ALA A 2 25.97 -4.48 -15.91
C ALA A 2 25.19 -3.28 -15.35
N LYS A 3 23.87 -3.25 -15.59
CA LYS A 3 22.97 -2.11 -15.31
C LYS A 3 22.90 -1.76 -13.82
N HIS A 4 23.42 -2.61 -12.93
CA HIS A 4 23.39 -2.44 -11.48
C HIS A 4 24.76 -2.70 -10.86
N ASN A 5 25.35 -1.68 -10.21
CA ASN A 5 26.47 -1.89 -9.30
C ASN A 5 25.93 -2.39 -7.95
N LEU A 6 26.10 -3.69 -7.70
CA LEU A 6 25.62 -4.37 -6.51
C LEU A 6 26.52 -4.19 -5.30
N GLN A 7 27.74 -3.71 -5.48
CA GLN A 7 28.67 -3.48 -4.39
C GLN A 7 28.07 -2.48 -3.40
N TRP A 8 28.12 -2.84 -2.12
CA TRP A 8 27.75 -1.96 -1.02
C TRP A 8 29.02 -1.47 -0.33
N ASP A 9 29.30 -0.18 -0.41
CA ASP A 9 30.51 0.45 0.11
C ASP A 9 30.19 1.82 0.74
N GLU A 10 31.20 2.47 1.31
CA GLU A 10 31.02 3.75 1.98
C GLU A 10 30.49 4.85 1.06
N ASN A 11 30.88 4.83 -0.23
CA ASN A 11 30.45 5.82 -1.19
C ASN A 11 28.95 5.70 -1.46
N LYS A 12 28.46 4.47 -1.64
CA LYS A 12 27.03 4.17 -1.83
C LYS A 12 26.22 4.50 -0.57
N LEU A 13 26.75 4.19 0.62
CA LEU A 13 26.13 4.58 1.90
C LEU A 13 26.04 6.11 2.04
N LYS A 14 27.14 6.84 1.84
CA LYS A 14 27.17 8.31 1.91
C LYS A 14 26.20 8.93 0.90
N ARG A 15 26.09 8.36 -0.30
CA ARG A 15 25.10 8.79 -1.30
C ARG A 15 23.67 8.59 -0.82
N PHE A 16 23.32 7.39 -0.33
CA PHE A 16 21.97 7.10 0.17
C PHE A 16 21.55 8.04 1.30
N LEU A 17 22.48 8.33 2.22
CA LEU A 17 22.24 9.29 3.31
C LEU A 17 22.03 10.71 2.77
N ARG A 18 22.85 11.16 1.80
CA ARG A 18 22.71 12.48 1.17
C ARG A 18 21.40 12.64 0.40
N GLU A 19 20.91 11.56 -0.21
CA GLU A 19 19.60 11.53 -0.88
C GLU A 19 18.42 11.66 0.10
N GLY A 20 18.67 11.53 1.41
CA GLY A 20 17.65 11.58 2.46
C GLY A 20 16.84 10.29 2.56
N ARG A 21 17.39 9.15 2.13
CA ARG A 21 16.69 7.86 2.20
C ARG A 21 16.40 7.47 3.65
N GLY A 22 15.18 7.02 3.92
CA GLY A 22 14.65 6.75 5.24
C GLY A 22 14.05 7.96 5.95
N GLN A 23 14.14 9.16 5.38
CA GLN A 23 13.64 10.41 5.98
C GLN A 23 12.34 10.86 5.31
N GLY A 24 11.61 11.73 6.00
CA GLY A 24 10.32 12.27 5.57
C GLY A 24 9.11 11.48 6.08
N GLU A 25 7.92 12.01 5.80
CA GLU A 25 6.61 11.39 6.05
C GLU A 25 5.68 11.67 4.86
N GLY A 26 4.67 10.84 4.66
CA GLY A 26 3.70 10.98 3.57
C GLY A 26 4.38 11.07 2.20
N GLN A 27 4.03 12.11 1.43
CA GLN A 27 4.57 12.35 0.08
C GLN A 27 6.08 12.59 0.06
N ASN A 28 6.65 13.06 1.18
CA ASN A 28 8.07 13.41 1.26
C ASN A 28 8.95 12.25 1.71
N TYR A 29 8.36 11.10 2.08
CA TYR A 29 9.13 9.94 2.51
C TYR A 29 9.89 9.30 1.35
N LYS A 30 11.17 8.97 1.59
CA LYS A 30 12.01 8.25 0.64
C LYS A 30 12.37 6.86 1.21
N PRO A 31 11.98 5.74 0.56
CA PRO A 31 12.33 4.41 1.06
C PRO A 31 13.84 4.17 1.01
N TRP A 32 14.35 3.31 1.90
CA TRP A 32 15.78 2.99 1.91
C TRP A 32 16.27 2.38 0.59
N VAL A 33 15.42 1.58 -0.03
CA VAL A 33 15.69 0.85 -1.25
C VAL A 33 14.53 1.00 -2.21
N THR A 34 14.84 1.07 -3.49
CA THR A 34 13.91 1.22 -4.62
C THR A 34 14.11 0.06 -5.59
N VAL A 35 13.18 -0.08 -6.54
CA VAL A 35 13.25 -1.14 -7.56
C VAL A 35 14.46 -1.00 -8.51
N GLN A 36 15.14 0.14 -8.51
CA GLN A 36 16.32 0.39 -9.35
C GLN A 36 17.63 -0.05 -8.67
N ASP A 37 17.63 -0.24 -7.34
CA ASP A 37 18.86 -0.46 -6.58
C ASP A 37 19.40 -1.89 -6.70
N PHE A 38 18.56 -2.87 -7.07
CA PHE A 38 18.93 -4.29 -7.17
C PHE A 38 18.20 -4.97 -8.34
N PRO A 39 18.81 -5.99 -8.98
CA PRO A 39 18.12 -6.81 -9.95
C PRO A 39 16.95 -7.50 -9.27
N SER A 40 15.78 -7.44 -9.90
CA SER A 40 14.62 -8.10 -9.36
C SER A 40 14.84 -9.61 -9.30
N LYS A 41 14.47 -10.23 -8.17
CA LYS A 41 14.41 -11.69 -8.02
C LYS A 41 13.01 -12.27 -8.30
N GLY A 42 12.07 -11.41 -8.71
CA GLY A 42 10.67 -11.75 -8.93
C GLY A 42 9.90 -10.59 -9.57
N ARG A 43 8.60 -10.47 -9.27
CA ARG A 43 7.81 -9.32 -9.69
C ARG A 43 7.95 -8.19 -8.67
N CYS A 44 8.33 -7.01 -9.15
CA CYS A 44 8.30 -5.77 -8.38
C CYS A 44 7.13 -4.90 -8.87
N SER A 45 6.57 -4.10 -7.97
CA SER A 45 5.48 -3.17 -8.26
C SER A 45 5.89 -1.75 -7.89
N ARG A 46 5.43 -0.79 -8.68
CA ARG A 46 5.43 0.64 -8.37
C ARG A 46 3.98 1.09 -8.35
N VAL A 47 3.50 1.55 -7.20
CA VAL A 47 2.08 1.89 -7.01
C VAL A 47 2.00 3.29 -6.42
N LEU A 48 1.20 4.17 -7.02
CA LEU A 48 0.88 5.49 -6.45
C LEU A 48 -0.02 5.29 -5.25
N GLY A 49 0.37 5.73 -4.06
CA GLY A 49 -0.46 5.61 -2.86
C GLY A 49 -1.53 6.70 -2.77
N TRP A 50 -2.76 6.29 -2.51
CA TRP A 50 -3.92 7.10 -2.16
C TRP A 50 -3.64 8.02 -0.96
N LYS A 51 -3.03 7.47 0.09
CA LYS A 51 -2.85 8.18 1.36
C LYS A 51 -1.67 9.12 1.36
N THR A 52 -0.65 8.80 0.58
CA THR A 52 0.67 9.44 0.69
C THR A 52 1.04 10.25 -0.55
N ASN A 53 0.27 10.19 -1.64
CA ASN A 53 0.62 10.85 -2.91
C ASN A 53 2.06 10.59 -3.38
N ARG A 54 2.50 9.34 -3.35
CA ARG A 54 3.83 8.99 -3.87
C ARG A 54 3.86 7.58 -4.41
N ILE A 55 4.86 7.32 -5.23
CA ILE A 55 5.11 5.97 -5.74
C ILE A 55 5.80 5.15 -4.66
N HIS A 56 5.12 4.11 -4.19
CA HIS A 56 5.69 3.08 -3.33
C HIS A 56 6.48 2.06 -4.15
N HIS A 57 7.57 1.57 -3.59
CA HIS A 57 8.42 0.56 -4.21
C HIS A 57 8.27 -0.77 -3.49
N LEU A 58 7.70 -1.78 -4.17
CA LEU A 58 7.38 -3.07 -3.55
C LEU A 58 8.07 -4.20 -4.32
N PHE A 59 8.74 -5.09 -3.60
CA PHE A 59 9.64 -6.08 -4.22
C PHE A 59 9.07 -7.50 -4.32
N THR A 60 7.84 -7.71 -3.82
CA THR A 60 7.18 -9.01 -3.84
C THR A 60 5.67 -8.82 -3.97
N ASP A 61 5.00 -9.82 -4.55
CA ASP A 61 3.53 -9.85 -4.62
C ASP A 61 2.85 -9.76 -3.25
N SER A 62 3.40 -10.42 -2.23
CA SER A 62 2.89 -10.31 -0.85
C SER A 62 3.05 -8.89 -0.32
N GLY A 63 4.14 -8.21 -0.66
CA GLY A 63 4.36 -6.79 -0.37
C GLY A 63 3.31 -5.91 -1.03
N THR A 64 3.04 -6.13 -2.32
CA THR A 64 2.01 -5.40 -3.07
C THR A 64 0.62 -5.62 -2.48
N ARG A 65 0.25 -6.87 -2.18
CA ARG A 65 -1.05 -7.19 -1.56
C ARG A 65 -1.19 -6.58 -0.17
N TYR A 66 -0.14 -6.65 0.65
CA TYR A 66 -0.16 -6.07 1.99
C TYR A 66 -0.29 -4.55 1.94
N PHE A 67 0.42 -3.89 1.01
CA PHE A 67 0.28 -2.46 0.76
C PHE A 67 -1.18 -2.08 0.47
N TYR A 68 -1.88 -2.80 -0.41
CA TYR A 68 -3.29 -2.54 -0.66
C TYR A 68 -4.18 -2.68 0.59
N LEU A 69 -3.88 -3.64 1.47
CA LEU A 69 -4.61 -3.75 2.75
C LEU A 69 -4.40 -2.52 3.64
N LEU A 70 -3.19 -1.96 3.66
CA LEU A 70 -2.88 -0.73 4.41
C LEU A 70 -3.57 0.49 3.81
N GLU A 71 -3.59 0.61 2.48
CA GLU A 71 -4.28 1.69 1.76
C GLU A 71 -5.80 1.67 1.99
N TRP A 72 -6.37 0.48 2.18
CA TRP A 72 -7.80 0.35 2.44
C TRP A 72 -8.20 0.69 3.89
N GLU A 73 -7.29 0.59 4.84
CA GLU A 73 -7.60 0.77 6.26
C GLU A 73 -7.77 2.26 6.61
N ASP A 74 -8.90 2.63 7.24
CA ASP A 74 -9.22 4.04 7.52
C ASP A 74 -8.29 4.64 8.57
N ALA A 75 -7.88 3.84 9.55
CA ALA A 75 -6.98 4.29 10.59
C ALA A 75 -5.56 4.57 10.07
N VAL A 76 -5.15 4.03 8.93
CA VAL A 76 -3.81 4.25 8.36
C VAL A 76 -3.78 5.63 7.69
N VAL A 77 -2.76 6.42 8.03
CA VAL A 77 -2.57 7.78 7.47
C VAL A 77 -1.20 7.99 6.80
N ASP A 78 -0.23 7.13 7.07
CA ASP A 78 1.05 7.13 6.36
C ASP A 78 1.62 5.71 6.31
N ILE A 79 2.32 5.41 5.22
CA ILE A 79 2.93 4.11 4.95
C ILE A 79 4.35 4.39 4.51
N ARG A 80 5.34 3.87 5.25
CA ARG A 80 6.77 4.03 4.95
C ARG A 80 7.38 2.66 4.72
N GLU A 81 7.44 2.23 3.46
CA GLU A 81 8.04 0.96 3.07
C GLU A 81 9.56 1.01 3.13
N HIS A 82 10.18 -0.14 3.43
CA HIS A 82 11.63 -0.28 3.49
C HIS A 82 12.29 0.73 4.45
N PHE A 83 11.73 0.86 5.65
CA PHE A 83 12.14 1.82 6.66
C PHE A 83 13.50 1.44 7.30
N PRO A 84 14.57 2.22 7.09
CA PRO A 84 15.90 1.86 7.56
C PRO A 84 16.06 2.11 9.07
N LEU A 85 16.74 1.18 9.74
CA LEU A 85 17.06 1.27 11.16
C LEU A 85 18.41 1.98 11.32
N LEU A 86 18.46 3.28 11.02
CA LEU A 86 19.73 4.04 10.94
C LEU A 86 20.40 4.25 12.30
N ASP A 87 19.61 4.33 13.38
CA ASP A 87 20.07 4.49 14.76
C ASP A 87 20.11 3.15 15.52
N LEU A 88 20.12 2.02 14.80
CA LEU A 88 20.08 0.68 15.37
C LEU A 88 21.13 0.47 16.47
N GLU A 89 22.37 0.89 16.25
CA GLU A 89 23.44 0.74 17.24
C GLU A 89 23.21 1.54 18.52
N LYS A 90 22.44 2.64 18.45
CA LYS A 90 22.08 3.45 19.62
C LYS A 90 20.89 2.87 20.37
N VAL A 91 19.97 2.25 19.64
CA VAL A 91 18.70 1.71 20.16
C VAL A 91 18.89 0.34 20.81
N ILE A 92 19.72 -0.53 20.22
CA ILE A 92 19.99 -1.87 20.76
C ILE A 92 21.34 -1.84 21.49
N LYS A 93 21.29 -1.72 22.82
CA LYS A 93 22.49 -1.74 23.67
C LYS A 93 23.03 -3.15 23.87
N GLU A 94 22.14 -4.10 24.16
CA GLU A 94 22.49 -5.51 24.41
C GLU A 94 22.43 -6.30 23.10
N LYS A 95 23.61 -6.53 22.52
CA LYS A 95 23.74 -7.08 21.18
C LYS A 95 24.79 -8.18 21.02
N ASP A 96 25.37 -8.65 22.11
CA ASP A 96 26.50 -9.61 22.11
C ASP A 96 26.09 -10.99 21.59
N ASP A 97 24.81 -11.34 21.73
CA ASP A 97 24.21 -12.57 21.22
C ASP A 97 23.69 -12.44 19.78
N LEU A 98 23.75 -11.24 19.19
CA LEU A 98 23.30 -10.97 17.82
C LEU A 98 24.45 -11.06 16.81
N ASN A 99 24.26 -11.84 15.75
CA ASN A 99 25.25 -12.04 14.71
C ASN A 99 25.15 -11.02 13.57
N PHE A 100 25.64 -9.80 13.81
CA PHE A 100 25.72 -8.75 12.78
C PHE A 100 26.63 -9.09 11.61
N ASN A 101 27.53 -10.08 11.73
CA ASN A 101 28.40 -10.49 10.63
C ASN A 101 27.62 -11.12 9.46
N LEU A 102 26.40 -11.61 9.70
CA LEU A 102 25.50 -12.09 8.63
C LEU A 102 24.99 -10.96 7.71
N PHE A 103 25.18 -9.71 8.09
CA PHE A 103 24.65 -8.52 7.41
C PHE A 103 25.76 -7.56 7.00
N LYS A 104 26.83 -8.08 6.40
CA LYS A 104 27.91 -7.28 5.84
C LYS A 104 28.13 -7.64 4.37
N ASP A 105 28.59 -6.66 3.59
CA ASP A 105 29.05 -6.90 2.24
C ASP A 105 30.32 -7.73 2.24
N LYS A 106 30.40 -8.74 1.37
CA LYS A 106 31.54 -9.67 1.35
C LYS A 106 32.82 -9.02 0.83
N ASN A 107 32.71 -7.98 0.01
CA ASN A 107 33.86 -7.36 -0.64
C ASN A 107 34.38 -6.17 0.16
N SER A 108 33.47 -5.27 0.59
CA SER A 108 33.87 -4.08 1.36
C SER A 108 33.94 -4.31 2.86
N GLY A 109 33.30 -5.38 3.37
CA GLY A 109 33.12 -5.60 4.81
C GLY A 109 32.11 -4.65 5.47
N LEU A 110 31.53 -3.70 4.72
CA LEU A 110 30.62 -2.70 5.26
C LEU A 110 29.28 -3.33 5.69
N PRO A 111 28.77 -3.03 6.90
CA PRO A 111 27.44 -3.46 7.32
C PRO A 111 26.33 -2.96 6.39
N TYR A 112 25.41 -3.85 6.03
CA TYR A 112 24.16 -3.48 5.40
C TYR A 112 23.26 -2.78 6.43
N ILE A 113 22.64 -1.69 6.02
CA ILE A 113 21.56 -1.10 6.80
C ILE A 113 20.35 -2.04 6.77
N ILE A 114 19.96 -2.49 7.96
CA ILE A 114 18.75 -3.28 8.17
C ILE A 114 17.56 -2.33 8.05
N TYR A 115 16.48 -2.81 7.44
CA TYR A 115 15.25 -2.06 7.28
C TYR A 115 14.05 -2.97 7.52
N THR A 116 12.98 -2.37 8.03
CA THR A 116 11.69 -3.02 8.21
C THR A 116 10.82 -2.83 6.98
N SER A 117 9.99 -3.83 6.67
CA SER A 117 9.18 -3.81 5.44
C SER A 117 8.21 -2.65 5.40
N PHE A 118 7.48 -2.38 6.48
CA PHE A 118 6.60 -1.22 6.61
C PHE A 118 6.65 -0.63 8.02
N LEU A 119 6.86 0.68 8.10
CA LEU A 119 6.50 1.48 9.26
C LEU A 119 5.20 2.22 8.92
N ILE A 120 4.17 1.98 9.72
CA ILE A 120 2.81 2.42 9.46
C ILE A 120 2.43 3.44 10.53
N THR A 121 1.88 4.57 10.10
CA THR A 121 1.32 5.57 11.00
C THR A 121 -0.19 5.39 11.04
N LEU A 122 -0.71 5.14 12.23
CA LEU A 122 -2.14 5.06 12.53
C LEU A 122 -2.60 6.36 13.16
N LYS A 123 -3.83 6.78 12.87
CA LYS A 123 -4.54 7.85 13.57
C LYS A 123 -5.64 7.21 14.41
N GLY A 124 -5.53 7.33 15.73
CA GLY A 124 -6.55 6.84 16.65
C GLY A 124 -7.83 7.66 16.59
N VAL A 125 -8.89 7.14 17.22
CA VAL A 125 -10.18 7.84 17.37
C VAL A 125 -10.00 9.15 18.16
N ASP A 126 -9.01 9.19 19.05
CA ASP A 126 -8.56 10.37 19.79
C ASP A 126 -7.76 11.38 18.94
N GLY A 127 -7.57 11.11 17.65
CA GLY A 127 -6.78 11.92 16.73
C GLY A 127 -5.26 11.75 16.89
N GLN A 128 -4.80 10.98 17.87
CA GLN A 128 -3.36 10.82 18.15
C GLN A 128 -2.71 9.85 17.16
N LYS A 129 -1.50 10.21 16.72
CA LYS A 129 -0.67 9.34 15.88
C LYS A 129 -0.06 8.21 16.71
N ARG A 130 -0.16 6.98 16.21
CA ARG A 130 0.50 5.79 16.75
C ARG A 130 1.28 5.12 15.63
N TYR A 131 2.32 4.38 15.99
CA TYR A 131 3.16 3.70 15.02
C TYR A 131 3.11 2.19 15.24
N ILE A 132 3.04 1.44 14.15
CA ILE A 132 3.24 0.00 14.14
C ILE A 132 4.24 -0.37 13.05
N ALA A 133 5.03 -1.41 13.29
CA ALA A 133 6.04 -1.90 12.38
C ALA A 133 5.71 -3.34 11.95
N ARG A 134 5.84 -3.64 10.66
CA ARG A 134 5.54 -4.97 10.12
C ARG A 134 6.63 -5.43 9.17
N SER A 135 7.15 -6.62 9.42
CA SER A 135 8.20 -7.24 8.61
C SER A 135 7.61 -8.36 7.79
N LEU A 136 7.65 -8.22 6.46
CA LEU A 136 7.17 -9.25 5.55
C LEU A 136 8.25 -10.30 5.32
N LYS A 137 7.87 -11.56 5.47
CA LYS A 137 8.70 -12.72 5.17
C LYS A 137 7.83 -13.83 4.63
N ALA A 138 8.34 -14.56 3.63
CA ALA A 138 7.67 -15.80 3.28
C ALA A 138 7.82 -16.80 4.43
N ASP A 139 6.80 -17.62 4.67
CA ASP A 139 6.80 -18.60 5.76
C ASP A 139 8.04 -19.52 5.77
N TYR A 140 8.49 -19.98 4.61
CA TYR A 140 9.70 -20.81 4.48
C TYR A 140 10.99 -20.06 4.85
N GLU A 141 10.99 -18.72 4.82
CA GLU A 141 12.14 -17.92 5.24
C GLU A 141 12.27 -17.88 6.75
N LEU A 142 11.20 -18.15 7.51
CA LEU A 142 11.21 -18.14 8.98
C LEU A 142 12.03 -19.28 9.58
N GLN A 143 12.44 -20.27 8.79
CA GLN A 143 13.34 -21.34 9.20
C GLN A 143 14.81 -21.02 8.88
N ARG A 144 15.09 -19.95 8.13
CA ARG A 144 16.46 -19.61 7.71
C ARG A 144 17.14 -18.82 8.83
N LYS A 145 18.29 -19.29 9.31
CA LYS A 145 19.08 -18.63 10.37
C LYS A 145 19.28 -17.13 10.13
N ARG A 146 19.66 -16.74 8.91
CA ARG A 146 19.86 -15.32 8.54
C ARG A 146 18.57 -14.48 8.64
N SER A 147 17.42 -15.07 8.33
CA SER A 147 16.13 -14.38 8.45
C SER A 147 15.72 -14.24 9.90
N ILE A 148 15.84 -15.30 10.71
CA ILE A 148 15.55 -15.28 12.15
C ILE A 148 16.40 -14.21 12.84
N GLU A 149 17.70 -14.17 12.55
CA GLU A 149 18.62 -13.18 13.10
C GLU A 149 18.17 -11.75 12.76
N ARG A 150 17.79 -11.50 11.50
CA ARG A 150 17.31 -10.19 11.07
C ARG A 150 16.03 -9.81 11.81
N LEU A 151 15.10 -10.74 11.95
CA LEU A 151 13.83 -10.52 12.62
C LEU A 151 14.01 -10.23 14.11
N GLU A 152 14.94 -10.90 14.78
CA GLU A 152 15.26 -10.61 16.19
C GLU A 152 15.85 -9.21 16.37
N ILE A 153 16.73 -8.79 15.45
CA ILE A 153 17.26 -7.42 15.43
C ILE A 153 16.11 -6.40 15.28
N GLU A 154 15.20 -6.62 14.33
CA GLU A 154 14.04 -5.74 14.13
C GLU A 154 13.14 -5.73 15.38
N ARG A 155 12.86 -6.90 15.98
CA ARG A 155 12.06 -7.03 17.20
C ARG A 155 12.64 -6.21 18.36
N ARG A 156 13.94 -6.36 18.66
CA ARG A 156 14.60 -5.61 19.75
C ARG A 156 14.62 -4.11 19.48
N TYR A 157 14.87 -3.72 18.24
CA TYR A 157 14.86 -2.31 17.85
C TYR A 157 13.50 -1.65 18.11
N TRP A 158 12.41 -2.26 17.64
CA TRP A 158 11.08 -1.68 17.79
C TRP A 158 10.55 -1.79 19.22
N LEU A 159 10.89 -2.86 19.94
CA LEU A 159 10.58 -3.01 21.36
C LEU A 159 11.20 -1.89 22.19
N ASN A 160 12.48 -1.56 21.96
CA ASN A 160 13.17 -0.45 22.65
C ASN A 160 12.63 0.94 22.26
N LYS A 161 11.91 1.05 21.14
CA LYS A 161 11.18 2.26 20.75
C LYS A 161 9.72 2.27 21.22
N HIS A 162 9.27 1.23 21.93
CA HIS A 162 7.88 1.03 22.35
C HIS A 162 6.89 1.05 21.17
N ILE A 163 7.30 0.51 20.03
CA ILE A 163 6.49 0.40 18.82
C ILE A 163 6.11 -1.07 18.62
N ASP A 164 4.82 -1.33 18.44
CA ASP A 164 4.32 -2.68 18.17
C ASP A 164 4.92 -3.22 16.86
N TRP A 165 5.56 -4.38 16.95
CA TRP A 165 6.22 -5.03 15.83
C TRP A 165 5.69 -6.44 15.63
N GLY A 166 5.45 -6.81 14.36
CA GLY A 166 4.97 -8.13 14.00
C GLY A 166 5.49 -8.61 12.65
N ILE A 167 5.46 -9.93 12.47
CA ILE A 167 5.78 -10.58 11.20
C ILE A 167 4.48 -10.79 10.43
N VAL A 168 4.52 -10.51 9.13
CA VAL A 168 3.41 -10.81 8.21
C VAL A 168 3.92 -11.76 7.15
N THR A 169 3.24 -12.90 7.00
CA THR A 169 3.51 -13.88 5.96
C THR A 169 2.44 -13.84 4.88
N GLN A 170 2.68 -14.56 3.78
CA GLN A 170 1.66 -14.71 2.73
C GLN A 170 0.38 -15.41 3.23
N LYS A 171 0.44 -16.14 4.34
CA LYS A 171 -0.72 -16.82 4.94
C LYS A 171 -1.64 -15.86 5.70
N ASP A 172 -1.10 -14.74 6.17
CA ASP A 172 -1.83 -13.71 6.90
C ASP A 172 -2.54 -12.72 5.97
N ILE A 173 -2.30 -12.80 4.66
CA ILE A 173 -2.82 -11.86 3.66
C ILE A 173 -4.09 -12.44 3.01
N PRO A 174 -5.29 -11.88 3.30
CA PRO A 174 -6.53 -12.28 2.62
C PRO A 174 -6.46 -11.90 1.14
N THR A 175 -6.16 -12.90 0.30
CA THR A 175 -5.86 -12.67 -1.11
C THR A 175 -7.06 -12.11 -1.89
N VAL A 176 -8.29 -12.53 -1.56
CA VAL A 176 -9.50 -12.00 -2.20
C VAL A 176 -9.67 -10.51 -1.89
N LYS A 177 -9.54 -10.13 -0.61
CA LYS A 177 -9.58 -8.73 -0.17
C LYS A 177 -8.52 -7.88 -0.85
N ALA A 178 -7.27 -8.32 -0.87
CA ALA A 178 -6.20 -7.59 -1.54
C ALA A 178 -6.46 -7.39 -3.04
N LYS A 179 -6.97 -8.42 -3.75
CA LYS A 179 -7.32 -8.33 -5.18
C LYS A 179 -8.50 -7.40 -5.45
N ASN A 180 -9.53 -7.43 -4.60
CA ASN A 180 -10.67 -6.53 -4.73
C ASN A 180 -10.25 -5.08 -4.50
N ILE A 181 -9.38 -4.84 -3.51
CA ILE A 181 -8.82 -3.50 -3.27
C ILE A 181 -7.98 -3.08 -4.47
N GLU A 182 -7.07 -3.93 -4.97
CA GLU A 182 -6.28 -3.66 -6.18
C GLU A 182 -7.17 -3.26 -7.38
N TRP A 183 -8.31 -3.94 -7.56
CA TRP A 183 -9.25 -3.71 -8.66
C TRP A 183 -9.95 -2.35 -8.61
N VAL A 184 -10.24 -1.83 -7.41
CA VAL A 184 -10.77 -0.47 -7.19
C VAL A 184 -9.65 0.55 -6.96
N HIS A 185 -8.43 0.11 -6.70
CA HIS A 185 -7.31 1.00 -6.40
C HIS A 185 -7.04 1.99 -7.53
N SER A 186 -7.17 1.50 -8.76
CA SER A 186 -6.96 2.28 -9.97
C SER A 186 -8.05 3.29 -10.28
N SER A 187 -9.14 3.41 -9.52
CA SER A 187 -10.23 4.36 -9.82
C SER A 187 -10.16 5.68 -9.05
N LEU A 188 -9.22 5.85 -8.13
CA LEU A 188 -9.14 7.07 -7.32
C LEU A 188 -8.36 8.22 -7.99
N HIS A 189 -7.42 7.91 -8.89
CA HIS A 189 -6.44 8.89 -9.44
C HIS A 189 -6.48 9.07 -10.96
N PHE A 190 -7.55 8.60 -11.62
CA PHE A 190 -7.60 8.49 -13.09
C PHE A 190 -8.77 9.28 -13.71
N THR A 191 -9.22 10.36 -13.06
CA THR A 191 -10.31 11.21 -13.58
C THR A 191 -9.93 11.90 -14.90
N ASP A 192 -8.70 12.41 -14.98
CA ASP A 192 -8.25 13.26 -16.09
C ASP A 192 -8.11 12.49 -17.42
N GLU A 193 -7.74 11.21 -17.38
CA GLU A 193 -7.58 10.38 -18.57
C GLU A 193 -8.92 10.06 -19.27
N ARG A 194 -10.05 10.22 -18.58
CA ARG A 194 -11.39 10.00 -19.14
C ARG A 194 -12.07 11.29 -19.60
N GLY A 195 -11.39 12.44 -19.48
CA GLY A 195 -11.93 13.73 -19.88
C GLY A 195 -13.12 14.19 -19.04
N LEU A 196 -13.27 13.66 -17.81
CA LEU A 196 -14.28 14.11 -16.86
C LEU A 196 -13.65 15.11 -15.91
N ASP A 197 -14.27 16.28 -15.76
CA ASP A 197 -13.86 17.19 -14.71
C ASP A 197 -14.38 16.73 -13.33
N LYS A 198 -13.97 17.46 -12.28
CA LYS A 198 -14.30 17.13 -10.90
C LYS A 198 -15.80 17.23 -10.61
N GLU A 199 -16.47 18.25 -11.15
CA GLU A 199 -17.89 18.51 -10.93
C GLU A 199 -18.74 17.46 -11.65
N GLU A 200 -18.35 17.12 -12.88
CA GLU A 200 -18.94 16.04 -13.66
C GLU A 200 -18.79 14.69 -12.95
N MET A 201 -17.60 14.38 -12.41
CA MET A 201 -17.37 13.14 -11.68
C MET A 201 -18.21 13.06 -10.39
N ILE A 202 -18.33 14.16 -9.64
CA ILE A 202 -19.23 14.25 -8.46
C ILE A 202 -20.67 13.97 -8.88
N TYR A 203 -21.15 14.66 -9.90
CA TYR A 203 -22.50 14.52 -10.40
C TYR A 203 -22.80 13.09 -10.87
N LEU A 204 -21.94 12.52 -11.72
CA LEU A 204 -22.12 11.17 -12.25
C LEU A 204 -22.02 10.10 -11.16
N CYS A 205 -21.19 10.30 -10.12
CA CYS A 205 -21.16 9.44 -8.94
C CYS A 205 -22.51 9.44 -8.20
N ASP A 206 -23.08 10.61 -7.94
CA ASP A 206 -24.37 10.73 -7.22
C ASP A 206 -25.50 10.09 -8.03
N VAL A 207 -25.58 10.39 -9.32
CA VAL A 207 -26.61 9.85 -10.22
C VAL A 207 -26.48 8.33 -10.38
N LEU A 208 -25.26 7.81 -10.61
CA LEU A 208 -25.06 6.37 -10.72
C LEU A 208 -25.44 5.68 -9.41
N LEU A 209 -25.09 6.26 -8.26
CA LEU A 209 -25.45 5.70 -6.96
C LEU A 209 -26.96 5.60 -6.79
N GLU A 210 -27.71 6.67 -7.11
CA GLU A 210 -29.18 6.68 -7.07
C GLU A 210 -29.76 5.58 -7.99
N LYS A 211 -29.33 5.55 -9.25
CA LYS A 211 -29.76 4.55 -10.23
C LYS A 211 -29.47 3.11 -9.78
N MET A 212 -28.32 2.88 -9.15
CA MET A 212 -27.96 1.56 -8.62
C MET A 212 -28.79 1.16 -7.39
N THR A 213 -29.26 2.12 -6.59
CA THR A 213 -30.13 1.84 -5.44
C THR A 213 -31.58 1.57 -5.81
N GLU A 214 -32.05 2.08 -6.95
CA GLU A 214 -33.43 1.90 -7.43
C GLU A 214 -33.58 0.72 -8.40
N SER A 215 -32.48 0.24 -8.97
CA SER A 215 -32.49 -0.81 -9.99
C SER A 215 -32.29 -2.21 -9.39
N HIS A 216 -33.14 -3.15 -9.79
CA HIS A 216 -32.99 -4.58 -9.48
C HIS A 216 -32.24 -5.37 -10.57
N GLN A 217 -31.51 -4.69 -11.45
CA GLN A 217 -30.73 -5.33 -12.52
C GLN A 217 -29.33 -5.73 -12.03
N ALA A 218 -28.64 -6.55 -12.83
CA ALA A 218 -27.23 -6.85 -12.58
C ALA A 218 -26.38 -5.59 -12.69
N ILE A 219 -25.35 -5.45 -11.84
CA ILE A 219 -24.43 -4.30 -11.82
C ILE A 219 -23.88 -4.01 -13.21
N ARG A 220 -23.44 -5.05 -13.94
CA ARG A 220 -22.91 -4.95 -15.31
C ARG A 220 -23.89 -4.29 -16.27
N LYS A 221 -25.19 -4.58 -16.15
CA LYS A 221 -26.22 -3.99 -16.99
C LYS A 221 -26.43 -2.53 -16.64
N ILE A 222 -26.50 -2.20 -15.34
CA ILE A 222 -26.71 -0.83 -14.87
C ILE A 222 -25.59 0.08 -15.37
N VAL A 223 -24.31 -0.31 -15.18
CA VAL A 223 -23.17 0.52 -15.63
C VAL A 223 -23.09 0.66 -17.14
N ALA A 224 -23.47 -0.38 -17.90
CA ALA A 224 -23.47 -0.34 -19.37
C ALA A 224 -24.63 0.50 -19.94
N ASP A 225 -25.80 0.46 -19.29
CA ASP A 225 -26.94 1.31 -19.67
C ASP A 225 -26.67 2.77 -19.27
N PHE A 226 -25.97 3.02 -18.16
CA PHE A 226 -25.51 4.34 -17.74
C PHE A 226 -24.56 4.98 -18.78
N ASP A 227 -23.58 4.24 -19.30
CA ASP A 227 -22.70 4.73 -20.36
C ASP A 227 -23.49 5.21 -21.59
N LYS A 228 -24.53 4.48 -21.99
CA LYS A 228 -25.37 4.83 -23.16
C LYS A 228 -26.25 6.04 -22.91
N GLU A 229 -26.87 6.10 -21.74
CA GLU A 229 -27.80 7.17 -21.36
C GLU A 229 -27.09 8.52 -21.27
N TYR A 230 -25.90 8.54 -20.68
CA TYR A 230 -25.09 9.75 -20.51
C TYR A 230 -24.09 9.99 -21.64
N LYS A 231 -24.12 9.17 -22.70
CA LYS A 231 -23.22 9.23 -23.88
C LYS A 231 -21.73 9.26 -23.48
N LEU A 232 -21.38 8.49 -22.46
CA LEU A 232 -20.02 8.40 -21.95
C LEU A 232 -19.18 7.43 -22.79
N GLN A 233 -17.87 7.53 -22.68
CA GLN A 233 -16.96 6.51 -23.21
C GLN A 233 -17.27 5.16 -22.56
N THR A 234 -17.17 4.07 -23.31
CA THR A 234 -17.37 2.71 -22.80
C THR A 234 -16.54 2.44 -21.53
N GLU A 235 -17.16 1.78 -20.56
CA GLU A 235 -16.62 1.42 -19.23
C GLU A 235 -16.49 2.58 -18.25
N THR A 236 -17.03 3.75 -18.54
CA THR A 236 -17.00 4.90 -17.62
C THR A 236 -17.90 4.65 -16.41
N GLY A 237 -19.09 4.07 -16.58
CA GLY A 237 -19.96 3.65 -15.49
C GLY A 237 -19.32 2.60 -14.60
N LEU A 238 -18.52 1.68 -15.17
CA LEU A 238 -17.75 0.72 -14.37
C LEU A 238 -16.65 1.41 -13.57
N PHE A 239 -15.97 2.38 -14.17
CA PHE A 239 -14.98 3.21 -13.49
C PHE A 239 -15.59 3.99 -12.31
N ILE A 240 -16.73 4.65 -12.52
CA ILE A 240 -17.47 5.37 -11.49
C ILE A 240 -17.92 4.40 -10.38
N PHE A 241 -18.42 3.22 -10.73
CA PHE A 241 -18.78 2.20 -9.74
C PHE A 241 -17.59 1.79 -8.86
N LYS A 242 -16.41 1.56 -9.46
CA LYS A 242 -15.18 1.30 -8.69
C LYS A 242 -14.83 2.49 -7.79
N HIS A 243 -14.98 3.72 -8.28
CA HIS A 243 -14.71 4.93 -7.51
C HIS A 243 -15.64 5.06 -6.30
N LEU A 244 -16.93 4.74 -6.46
CA LEU A 244 -17.90 4.68 -5.35
C LEU A 244 -17.52 3.64 -4.28
N ILE A 245 -16.91 2.52 -4.69
CA ILE A 245 -16.37 1.53 -3.75
C ILE A 245 -15.10 2.05 -3.08
N ALA A 246 -14.16 2.61 -3.86
CA ALA A 246 -12.89 3.15 -3.35
C ALA A 246 -13.08 4.26 -2.31
N THR A 247 -14.07 5.13 -2.52
CA THR A 247 -14.49 6.20 -1.59
C THR A 247 -15.40 5.70 -0.47
N LYS A 248 -15.67 4.38 -0.42
CA LYS A 248 -16.52 3.70 0.59
C LYS A 248 -17.95 4.25 0.66
N ARG A 249 -18.45 4.82 -0.44
CA ARG A 249 -19.88 5.18 -0.60
C ARG A 249 -20.73 3.93 -0.84
N ILE A 250 -20.20 2.98 -1.60
CA ILE A 250 -20.73 1.61 -1.68
C ILE A 250 -19.77 0.72 -0.90
N LYS A 251 -20.20 0.24 0.27
CA LYS A 251 -19.39 -0.71 1.05
C LYS A 251 -19.77 -2.12 0.66
N LEU A 252 -18.81 -2.88 0.17
CA LEU A 252 -18.94 -4.31 -0.14
C LEU A 252 -18.16 -5.14 0.87
N ASP A 253 -18.50 -6.42 1.01
CA ASP A 253 -17.63 -7.38 1.70
C ASP A 253 -16.40 -7.66 0.84
N MET A 254 -15.32 -6.95 1.11
CA MET A 254 -14.09 -7.10 0.33
C MET A 254 -13.47 -8.50 0.45
N ASN A 255 -13.88 -9.34 1.42
CA ASN A 255 -13.39 -10.72 1.50
C ASN A 255 -14.08 -11.67 0.52
N LYS A 256 -15.15 -11.22 -0.15
CA LYS A 256 -15.87 -12.00 -1.17
C LYS A 256 -15.59 -11.45 -2.55
N GLU A 257 -15.55 -12.31 -3.55
CA GLU A 257 -15.35 -11.90 -4.94
C GLU A 257 -16.47 -10.95 -5.39
N ILE A 258 -16.11 -9.83 -6.03
CA ILE A 258 -17.07 -8.85 -6.55
C ILE A 258 -17.63 -9.35 -7.89
N LYS A 259 -18.88 -9.84 -7.88
CA LYS A 259 -19.55 -10.41 -9.05
C LYS A 259 -20.42 -9.37 -9.75
N LEU A 260 -19.96 -8.82 -10.88
CA LEU A 260 -20.70 -7.80 -11.63
C LEU A 260 -22.02 -8.31 -12.26
N ASN A 261 -22.23 -9.62 -12.34
CA ASN A 261 -23.47 -10.20 -12.85
C ASN A 261 -24.56 -10.35 -11.78
N GLU A 262 -24.24 -10.02 -10.52
CA GLU A 262 -25.19 -10.01 -9.41
C GLU A 262 -25.87 -8.65 -9.27
N ARG A 263 -26.95 -8.61 -8.49
CA ARG A 263 -27.60 -7.36 -8.05
C ARG A 263 -26.76 -6.71 -6.95
N LEU A 264 -26.77 -5.37 -6.89
CA LEU A 264 -26.03 -4.63 -5.86
C LEU A 264 -26.48 -5.02 -4.44
N GLU A 265 -27.80 -5.16 -4.24
CA GLU A 265 -28.42 -5.59 -2.98
C GLU A 265 -27.85 -6.91 -2.42
N ASN A 266 -27.40 -7.82 -3.29
CA ASN A 266 -26.84 -9.10 -2.87
C ASN A 266 -25.40 -8.99 -2.35
N LEU A 267 -24.70 -7.88 -2.64
CA LEU A 267 -23.28 -7.70 -2.37
C LEU A 267 -23.01 -6.59 -1.33
N VAL A 268 -23.94 -5.65 -1.22
CA VAL A 268 -23.73 -4.42 -0.45
C VAL A 268 -23.93 -4.65 1.04
N ILE A 269 -23.00 -4.11 1.83
CA ILE A 269 -23.10 -4.06 3.28
C ILE A 269 -23.80 -2.77 3.71
N ASP A 270 -23.43 -1.65 3.08
CA ASP A 270 -23.88 -0.32 3.47
C ASP A 270 -23.70 0.66 2.30
N ILE A 271 -24.56 1.68 2.25
CA ILE A 271 -24.53 2.74 1.23
C ILE A 271 -24.63 4.11 1.92
N LYS A 272 -23.61 4.95 1.70
CA LYS A 272 -23.64 6.35 2.12
C LYS A 272 -24.24 7.21 1.02
N LYS A 273 -25.48 7.68 1.24
CA LYS A 273 -26.23 8.53 0.31
C LYS A 273 -25.92 10.03 0.41
N GLU A 274 -25.06 10.44 1.34
CA GLU A 274 -24.59 11.83 1.41
C GLU A 274 -23.94 12.23 0.08
N ARG A 275 -24.21 13.46 -0.39
CA ARG A 275 -23.64 14.00 -1.63
C ARG A 275 -22.12 14.01 -1.54
N MET A 276 -21.46 13.70 -2.66
CA MET A 276 -20.00 13.69 -2.70
C MET A 276 -19.48 15.11 -2.48
N GLY A 277 -18.67 15.30 -1.43
CA GLY A 277 -18.00 16.58 -1.17
C GLY A 277 -16.84 16.79 -2.14
N GLU A 278 -16.42 18.03 -2.34
CA GLU A 278 -15.26 18.34 -3.16
C GLU A 278 -13.96 17.65 -2.68
N ASP A 279 -13.84 17.36 -1.39
CA ASP A 279 -12.66 16.69 -0.82
C ASP A 279 -12.59 15.18 -1.14
N SER A 280 -13.64 14.59 -1.72
CA SER A 280 -13.68 13.14 -2.03
C SER A 280 -12.91 12.76 -3.29
N ILE A 281 -12.59 13.75 -4.14
CA ILE A 281 -11.82 13.54 -5.37
C ILE A 281 -10.41 14.07 -5.13
N VAL A 282 -9.45 13.14 -5.10
CA VAL A 282 -8.04 13.46 -4.92
C VAL A 282 -7.44 13.80 -6.29
N ASN A 283 -7.37 15.09 -6.62
CA ASN A 283 -6.64 15.58 -7.80
C ASN A 283 -5.14 15.62 -7.52
N TYR A 284 -4.35 15.30 -8.56
CA TYR A 284 -2.93 15.62 -8.66
C TYR A 284 -2.64 16.35 -9.96
#